data_AF-A0A418M9Q6-F1
#
_entry.id   AF-A0A418M9Q6-F1
#
_cell.length_a   1.000
_cell.length_b   1.000
_cell.length_c   1.000
_cell.angle_alpha   90.00
_cell.angle_beta   90.00
_cell.angle_gamma   90.00
#
_symmetry.space_group_name_H-M   'P 1'
#
loop_
_entity.id
_entity.type
_entity.pdbx_description
1 polymer ?
#
loop_
_entity_poly.entity_id
_entity_poly.type
_entity_poly.pdbx_seq_one_letter_code
_entity_poly.pdbx_strand_id
1 'polypeptide(L)' 'VLGVGAAIAIRWVSGFPASVSWQAAAVGFLFSMGIGVACGLYPANKASQLNPIDALRYE' A
#
# COMPACT_ATOMS: atom_id res chain seq x y z
N VAL A 1 -0.36 -5.86 15.34
CA VAL A 1 -0.92 -6.69 16.44
C VAL A 1 -2.43 -6.87 16.31
N LEU A 2 -3.22 -5.81 16.17
CA LEU A 2 -4.69 -5.90 16.06
C LEU A 2 -5.20 -6.78 14.91
N GLY A 3 -4.61 -6.71 13.71
CA GLY A 3 -5.03 -7.52 12.56
C GLY A 3 -4.85 -9.03 12.74
N VAL A 4 -3.74 -9.44 13.37
CA VAL A 4 -3.46 -10.86 13.67
C VAL A 4 -4.38 -11.35 14.78
N GLY A 5 -4.63 -10.54 15.81
CA GLY A 5 -5.57 -10.86 16.88
C GLY A 5 -7.01 -11.03 16.38
N ALA A 6 -7.47 -10.15 15.49
CA ALA A 6 -8.78 -10.25 14.86
C ALA A 6 -8.91 -11.52 13.99
N ALA A 7 -7.86 -11.86 13.22
CA ALA A 7 -7.86 -13.08 12.40
C ALA A 7 -7.97 -14.37 13.24
N ILE A 8 -7.31 -14.42 14.40
CA ILE A 8 -7.39 -15.56 15.33
C ILE A 8 -8.77 -15.64 15.98
N ALA A 9 -9.36 -14.52 16.39
CA ALA A 9 -10.70 -14.47 16.96
C ALA A 9 -11.77 -14.91 15.94
N ILE A 10 -11.66 -14.47 14.68
CA ILE A 10 -12.55 -14.89 13.58
C ILE A 10 -12.40 -16.39 13.32
N ARG A 11 -11.18 -16.93 13.33
CA ARG A 11 -10.94 -18.38 13.17
C ARG A 11 -11.63 -19.21 14.25
N TRP A 12 -11.66 -18.72 15.49
CA TRP A 12 -12.36 -19.36 16.60
C TRP A 12 -13.88 -19.35 16.46
N VAL A 13 -14.45 -18.27 15.92
CA VAL A 13 -15.91 -18.10 15.78
C VAL A 13 -16.46 -18.76 14.52
N SER A 14 -15.70 -18.80 13.42
CA SER A 14 -16.21 -19.20 12.10
C SER A 14 -15.86 -20.61 11.64
N GLY A 15 -15.05 -21.39 12.38
CA GLY A 15 -14.62 -22.74 11.96
C GLY A 15 -13.83 -22.77 10.63
N PHE A 16 -13.55 -21.61 10.05
CA PHE A 16 -12.90 -21.44 8.76
C PHE A 16 -11.42 -21.75 8.92
N PRO A 17 -10.82 -22.60 8.06
CA PRO A 17 -9.39 -22.82 8.04
C PRO A 17 -8.71 -21.60 7.38
N ALA A 18 -8.79 -20.45 8.03
CA ALA A 18 -8.05 -19.25 7.66
C ALA A 18 -6.56 -19.50 7.95
N SER A 19 -5.87 -20.15 7.01
CA SER A 19 -4.43 -20.30 7.02
C SER A 19 -3.81 -18.94 6.65
N VAL A 20 -3.43 -18.17 7.67
CA VAL A 20 -2.66 -16.94 7.47
C VAL A 20 -1.29 -17.32 6.92
N SER A 21 -1.15 -17.30 5.60
CA SER A 21 0.13 -17.58 4.93
C SER A 21 1.02 -16.35 4.99
N TRP A 22 2.22 -16.53 5.56
CA TRP A 22 3.23 -15.48 5.59
C TRP A 22 3.62 -15.00 4.19
N GLN A 23 3.60 -15.90 3.21
CA GLN A 23 3.84 -15.57 1.80
C GLN A 23 2.76 -14.65 1.24
N ALA A 24 1.48 -14.93 1.51
CA ALA A 24 0.38 -14.08 1.07
C ALA A 24 0.45 -12.68 1.72
N ALA A 25 0.81 -12.61 3.01
CA ALA A 25 1.02 -11.33 3.70
C ALA A 25 2.18 -10.52 3.09
N ALA A 26 3.32 -11.17 2.82
CA ALA A 26 4.48 -10.53 2.20
C ALA A 26 4.16 -10.01 0.79
N VAL A 27 3.47 -10.82 -0.03
CA VAL A 27 3.06 -10.42 -1.39
C VAL A 27 2.07 -9.24 -1.33
N GLY A 28 1.05 -9.30 -0.46
CA GLY A 28 0.09 -8.20 -0.31
C GLY A 28 0.74 -6.90 0.15
N PHE A 29 1.69 -6.99 1.09
CA PHE A 29 2.46 -5.84 1.56
C PHE A 29 3.32 -5.22 0.45
N LEU A 30 4.11 -6.04 -0.25
CA LEU A 30 4.96 -5.59 -1.35
C LEU A 30 4.14 -5.02 -2.51
N PHE A 31 2.99 -5.61 -2.82
CA PHE A 31 2.09 -5.12 -3.85
C PHE A 31 1.52 -3.74 -3.49
N SER A 32 1.03 -3.58 -2.26
CA SER A 32 0.52 -2.29 -1.78
C SER A 32 1.61 -1.22 -1.77
N MET A 33 2.81 -1.56 -1.31
CA MET A 33 3.95 -0.64 -1.35
C MET A 33 4.32 -0.28 -2.80
N GLY A 34 4.38 -1.26 -3.69
CA GLY A 34 4.73 -1.07 -5.09
C GLY A 34 3.77 -0.12 -5.79
N ILE A 35 2.46 -0.29 -5.61
CA ILE A 35 1.46 0.63 -6.15
C ILE A 35 1.61 2.02 -5.54
N GLY A 36 1.76 2.12 -4.21
CA GLY A 36 1.93 3.41 -3.53
C GLY A 36 3.14 4.19 -4.03
N VAL A 37 4.27 3.50 -4.20
CA VAL A 37 5.50 4.10 -4.73
C VAL A 37 5.35 4.45 -6.20
N ALA A 38 4.80 3.58 -7.04
CA ALA A 38 4.63 3.86 -8.47
C ALA A 38 3.72 5.07 -8.71
N CYS A 39 2.57 5.10 -8.03
CA CYS A 39 1.62 6.21 -8.11
C CYS A 39 2.13 7.50 -7.46
N GLY A 40 3.06 7.45 -6.50
CA GLY A 40 3.68 8.65 -5.92
C GLY A 40 4.86 9.17 -6.74
N LEU A 41 5.72 8.28 -7.21
CA LEU A 41 6.96 8.62 -7.88
C LEU A 41 6.72 9.12 -9.32
N TYR A 42 5.77 8.51 -10.04
CA TYR A 42 5.44 8.93 -11.40
C TYR A 42 4.98 10.41 -11.49
N PRO A 43 3.97 10.87 -10.72
CA PRO A 43 3.56 12.27 -10.76
C PRO A 43 4.62 13.20 -10.13
N ALA A 44 5.34 12.77 -9.09
CA ALA A 44 6.40 13.58 -8.49
C ALA A 44 7.53 13.87 -9.48
N ASN A 45 7.94 12.85 -10.25
CA ASN A 45 8.96 13.00 -11.29
C ASN A 45 8.46 13.86 -12.45
N LYS A 46 7.17 13.78 -12.79
CA LYS A 46 6.56 14.70 -13.76
C LYS A 46 6.62 16.13 -13.25
N ALA A 47 6.27 16.38 -11.99
CA ALA A 47 6.26 17.70 -11.37
C ALA A 47 7.66 18.33 -11.27
N SER A 48 8.69 17.53 -10.95
CA SER A 48 10.08 18.03 -10.86
C SER A 48 10.69 18.47 -12.18
N GLN A 49 10.08 18.09 -13.31
CA GLN A 49 10.52 18.47 -14.66
C GLN A 49 9.80 19.72 -15.19
N LEU A 50 8.81 20.27 -14.47
CA LEU A 50 8.23 21.56 -14.86
C LEU A 50 9.21 22.69 -14.54
N ASN A 51 9.27 23.69 -15.43
CA ASN A 51 10.07 24.88 -15.18
C ASN A 51 9.56 25.56 -13.91
N PRO A 52 10.42 25.81 -12.91
CA PRO A 52 10.01 26.39 -11.64
C PRO A 52 9.42 27.80 -11.78
N ILE A 53 9.74 28.48 -12.89
CA ILE A 53 9.15 29.78 -13.24
C ILE A 53 7.66 29.65 -13.62
N ASP A 54 7.26 28.57 -14.30
CA ASP A 54 5.85 28.30 -14.62
C ASP A 54 5.09 27.80 -13.37
N ALA A 55 5.73 27.02 -12.50
CA ALA A 55 5.08 26.52 -11.26
C ALA A 55 4.82 27.62 -10.21
N LEU A 56 5.60 28.71 -10.20
CA LEU A 56 5.41 29.89 -9.33
C LEU A 56 4.56 30.99 -9.96
N ARG A 57 4.37 30.94 -11.29
CA ARG A 57 3.56 31.90 -12.05
C ARG A 57 2.24 31.30 -12.56
N TYR A 58 1.98 30.04 -12.19
CA TYR A 58 0.66 29.43 -12.17
C TYR A 58 -0.18 30.12 -11.08
N GLU A 59 -0.68 31.29 -11.45
CA GLU A 59 -2.10 31.55 -11.28
C GLU A 59 -2.89 30.57 -12.17
#